data_AF-A0A9P3NIK4-F1
#
_entry.id   AF-A0A9P3NIK4-F1
#
_cell.length_a   1.000
_cell.length_b   1.000
_cell.length_c   1.000
_cell.angle_alpha   90.00
_cell.angle_beta   90.00
_cell.angle_gamma   90.00
#
_symmetry.space_group_name_H-M   'P 1'
#
loop_
_entity.id
_entity.type
_entity.pdbx_description
1 polymer ?
#
loop_
_entity_poly.entity_id
_entity_poly.type
_entity_poly.pdbx_seq_one_letter_code
_entity_poly.pdbx_strand_id
1 'polypeptide(L)'
;MFGVVRDRLYVAGGIGTSNSLALVGSVEAYDMDRDAWEQVTTSSRAELMTLPGYQTVLSGCLVAKNIGWGQRLGIAFNPLTNTLRELPPAMVQGWQGPTTSVQGHMFIVDFGDDYKLKTWDAHTQAWAWVGQVRLPAVSHKPWAAQLVCFLDYICLVLPDRSLVMAPLPPLLRSLERQRRRREREGRARGRGSGRWRHEEERCGRSDGEEDEEDEEGGEDEVVLVKVIPGPGAGEKGSELVLTNAVLGCQVLAT
;
A
#
# COMPACT_ATOMS: atom_id res chain seq x y z
N MET A 1 13.86 3.86 -7.83
CA MET A 1 13.10 2.86 -7.05
C MET A 1 14.07 2.08 -6.19
N PHE A 2 13.68 1.60 -5.03
CA PHE A 2 14.48 0.64 -4.27
C PHE A 2 13.61 -0.30 -3.43
N GLY A 3 14.18 -1.43 -3.01
CA GLY A 3 13.52 -2.38 -2.13
C GLY A 3 14.29 -3.68 -1.98
N VAL A 4 13.95 -4.45 -0.94
CA VAL A 4 14.56 -5.76 -0.68
C VAL A 4 13.72 -6.85 -1.33
N VAL A 5 14.36 -7.72 -2.11
CA VAL A 5 13.71 -8.90 -2.72
C VAL A 5 14.66 -10.09 -2.54
N ARG A 6 14.18 -11.19 -1.91
CA ARG A 6 15.00 -12.38 -1.63
C ARG A 6 16.38 -12.03 -1.03
N ASP A 7 16.35 -11.28 0.07
CA ASP A 7 17.54 -10.91 0.85
C ASP A 7 18.59 -10.04 0.14
N ARG A 8 18.23 -9.45 -1.01
CA ARG A 8 19.09 -8.52 -1.74
C ARG A 8 18.43 -7.17 -1.84
N LEU A 9 19.20 -6.10 -1.60
CA LEU A 9 18.71 -4.74 -1.77
C LEU A 9 18.87 -4.35 -3.23
N TYR A 10 17.77 -4.01 -3.90
CA TYR A 10 17.78 -3.53 -5.26
C TYR A 10 17.56 -2.03 -5.30
N VAL A 11 18.27 -1.36 -6.21
CA VAL A 11 18.09 0.04 -6.59
C VAL A 11 17.94 0.09 -8.10
N ALA A 12 16.92 0.81 -8.58
CA ALA A 12 16.61 0.91 -10.00
C ALA A 12 16.31 2.36 -10.40
N GLY A 13 16.97 2.84 -11.45
CA GLY A 13 16.83 4.21 -11.93
C GLY A 13 17.51 5.24 -11.02
N GLY A 14 17.25 6.52 -11.28
CA GLY A 14 17.84 7.64 -10.56
C GLY A 14 18.33 8.72 -11.51
N ILE A 15 18.62 9.90 -10.97
CA ILE A 15 19.23 11.00 -11.70
C ILE A 15 20.60 11.24 -11.09
N GLY A 16 21.65 11.12 -11.91
CA GLY A 16 23.03 11.35 -11.46
C GLY A 16 23.30 12.83 -11.15
N THR A 17 24.49 13.12 -10.64
CA THR A 17 24.93 14.47 -10.22
C THR A 17 24.88 15.53 -11.33
N SER A 18 24.82 15.12 -12.60
CA SER A 18 24.74 16.00 -13.77
C SER A 18 23.33 16.17 -14.35
N ASN A 19 22.28 15.79 -13.61
CA ASN A 19 20.93 15.65 -14.16
C ASN A 19 20.83 14.68 -15.35
N SER A 20 21.84 13.84 -15.55
CA SER A 20 21.89 12.87 -16.64
C SER A 20 20.89 11.74 -16.40
N LEU A 21 20.14 11.41 -17.46
CA LEU A 21 19.22 10.28 -17.49
C LEU A 21 19.94 8.93 -17.74
N ALA A 22 21.27 8.91 -17.82
CA ALA A 22 22.05 7.70 -18.09
C ALA A 22 21.82 6.59 -17.05
N LEU A 23 21.52 6.96 -15.81
CA LEU A 23 21.26 6.01 -14.70
C LEU A 23 19.79 5.58 -14.61
N VAL A 24 18.90 6.13 -15.44
CA VAL A 24 17.46 5.83 -15.33
C VAL A 24 17.19 4.36 -15.72
N GLY A 25 18.03 3.78 -16.58
CA GLY A 25 17.92 2.39 -16.99
C GLY A 25 18.64 1.37 -16.11
N SER A 26 19.51 1.81 -15.20
CA SER A 26 20.34 0.90 -14.42
C SER A 26 19.55 0.28 -13.27
N VAL A 27 19.77 -1.02 -13.08
CA VAL A 27 19.35 -1.73 -11.88
C VAL A 27 20.58 -2.36 -11.25
N GLU A 28 20.76 -2.07 -9.97
CA GLU A 28 21.88 -2.55 -9.16
C GLU A 28 21.33 -3.32 -7.97
N ALA A 29 22.02 -4.39 -7.59
CA ALA A 29 21.72 -5.18 -6.41
C ALA A 29 22.91 -5.17 -5.47
N TYR A 30 22.66 -4.93 -4.20
CA TYR A 30 23.62 -5.18 -3.14
C TYR A 30 23.41 -6.59 -2.60
N ASP A 31 24.48 -7.37 -2.67
CA ASP A 31 24.60 -8.70 -2.08
C ASP A 31 25.24 -8.57 -0.69
N MET A 32 24.47 -8.90 0.35
CA MET A 32 24.95 -8.81 1.73
C MET A 32 26.03 -9.86 2.04
N ASP A 33 25.97 -11.03 1.42
CA ASP A 33 26.94 -12.11 1.65
C ASP A 33 28.31 -11.77 1.07
N ARG A 34 28.31 -10.99 -0.04
CA ARG A 34 29.53 -10.58 -0.75
C ARG A 34 29.99 -9.17 -0.39
N ASP A 35 29.19 -8.44 0.40
CA ASP A 35 29.38 -7.02 0.70
C ASP A 35 29.70 -6.19 -0.56
N ALA A 36 28.91 -6.41 -1.62
CA ALA A 36 29.21 -5.85 -2.92
C ALA A 36 27.95 -5.48 -3.71
N TRP A 37 28.06 -4.40 -4.49
CA TRP A 37 27.09 -4.03 -5.51
C TRP A 37 27.39 -4.74 -6.82
N GLU A 38 26.36 -5.20 -7.51
CA GLU A 38 26.43 -5.70 -8.87
C GLU A 38 25.37 -5.06 -9.75
N GLN A 39 25.71 -4.88 -11.04
CA GLN A 39 24.74 -4.45 -12.03
C GLN A 39 23.89 -5.65 -12.46
N VAL A 40 22.59 -5.59 -12.19
CA VAL A 40 21.63 -6.66 -12.50
C VAL A 40 21.21 -6.61 -13.96
N THR A 41 20.92 -5.41 -14.44
CA THR A 41 20.42 -5.19 -15.80
C THR A 41 20.56 -3.72 -16.20
N THR A 42 20.47 -3.48 -17.50
CA THR A 42 20.18 -2.17 -18.07
C THR A 42 18.89 -2.33 -18.86
N SER A 43 17.80 -1.73 -18.40
CA SER A 43 16.50 -1.85 -19.08
C SER A 43 16.45 -0.96 -20.31
N SER A 44 16.00 -1.51 -21.45
CA SER A 44 15.70 -0.74 -22.66
C SER A 44 14.50 0.21 -22.51
N ARG A 45 13.72 0.07 -21.42
CA ARG A 45 12.61 0.98 -21.05
C ARG A 45 12.99 1.89 -19.88
N ALA A 46 14.27 2.28 -19.81
CA ALA A 46 14.84 3.20 -18.83
C ALA A 46 13.91 4.38 -18.52
N GLU A 47 13.36 5.02 -19.54
CA GLU A 47 12.48 6.19 -19.44
C GLU A 47 11.30 6.01 -18.46
N LEU A 48 10.80 4.78 -18.28
CA LEU A 48 9.68 4.49 -17.39
C LEU A 48 10.07 4.40 -15.92
N MET A 49 11.37 4.34 -15.61
CA MET A 49 11.93 4.29 -14.25
C MET A 49 12.37 5.67 -13.74
N THR A 50 11.90 6.75 -14.37
CA THR A 50 12.20 8.14 -14.00
C THR A 50 11.45 8.57 -12.72
N LEU A 51 12.21 8.96 -11.69
CA LEU A 51 11.76 9.70 -10.51
C LEU A 51 10.42 9.22 -9.91
N PRO A 52 10.39 8.00 -9.34
CA PRO A 52 9.21 7.52 -8.64
C PRO A 52 8.92 8.41 -7.43
N GLY A 53 7.71 8.94 -7.34
CA GLY A 53 7.30 9.72 -6.17
C GLY A 53 6.79 8.83 -5.04
N TYR A 54 6.18 7.69 -5.39
CA TYR A 54 5.82 6.63 -4.44
C TYR A 54 6.33 5.27 -4.93
N GLN A 55 6.74 4.42 -4.01
CA GLN A 55 7.33 3.11 -4.31
C GLN A 55 7.13 2.11 -3.17
N THR A 56 7.22 0.82 -3.47
CA THR A 56 7.20 -0.29 -2.51
C THR A 56 7.67 -1.60 -3.15
N VAL A 57 7.73 -2.68 -2.37
CA VAL A 57 7.90 -4.05 -2.87
C VAL A 57 6.58 -4.82 -2.77
N LEU A 58 6.01 -5.25 -3.90
CA LEU A 58 4.78 -6.02 -3.94
C LEU A 58 4.99 -7.31 -4.74
N SER A 59 4.69 -8.46 -4.13
CA SER A 59 4.84 -9.79 -4.75
C SER A 59 6.23 -10.02 -5.37
N GLY A 60 7.28 -9.59 -4.67
CA GLY A 60 8.68 -9.72 -5.14
C GLY A 60 9.06 -8.76 -6.27
N CYS A 61 8.22 -7.79 -6.61
CA CYS A 61 8.51 -6.77 -7.61
C CYS A 61 8.76 -5.41 -6.93
N LEU A 62 9.72 -4.65 -7.45
CA LEU A 62 9.83 -3.22 -7.19
C LEU A 62 8.69 -2.51 -7.91
N VAL A 63 7.80 -1.89 -7.16
CA VAL A 63 6.60 -1.23 -7.69
C VAL A 63 6.71 0.25 -7.43
N ALA A 64 6.41 1.07 -8.43
CA ALA A 64 6.42 2.52 -8.26
C ALA A 64 5.38 3.23 -9.11
N LYS A 65 5.03 4.42 -8.65
CA LYS A 65 4.26 5.41 -9.36
C LYS A 65 5.14 6.64 -9.61
N ASN A 66 5.30 6.99 -10.89
CA ASN A 66 5.97 8.22 -11.26
C ASN A 66 5.02 9.41 -11.03
N ILE A 67 5.55 10.46 -10.41
CA ILE A 67 4.81 11.68 -10.07
C ILE A 67 5.35 12.89 -10.86
N GLY A 68 6.31 12.69 -11.78
CA GLY A 68 6.93 13.73 -12.59
C GLY A 68 6.44 13.82 -14.05
N TRP A 69 6.56 15.00 -14.65
CA TRP A 69 6.44 15.27 -16.10
C TRP A 69 5.11 14.90 -16.77
N GLY A 70 3.99 15.00 -16.04
CA GLY A 70 2.65 14.82 -16.61
C GLY A 70 2.26 13.37 -16.91
N GLN A 71 3.14 12.41 -16.65
CA GLN A 71 2.85 10.98 -16.83
C GLN A 71 2.51 10.33 -15.49
N ARG A 72 1.25 9.95 -15.30
CA ARG A 72 0.82 9.09 -14.19
C ARG A 72 1.02 7.63 -14.61
N LEU A 73 2.28 7.22 -14.71
CA LEU A 73 2.61 5.83 -15.00
C LEU A 73 2.91 5.08 -13.71
N GLY A 74 2.34 3.89 -13.59
CA GLY A 74 2.75 2.93 -12.58
C GLY A 74 3.49 1.77 -13.23
N ILE A 75 4.61 1.36 -12.63
CA ILE A 75 5.42 0.24 -13.12
C ILE A 75 5.68 -0.77 -12.00
N ALA A 76 5.86 -2.03 -12.40
CA ALA A 76 6.38 -3.09 -11.57
C ALA A 76 7.55 -3.77 -12.28
N PHE A 77 8.71 -3.76 -11.64
CA PHE A 77 9.91 -4.43 -12.10
C PHE A 77 10.20 -5.66 -11.24
N ASN A 78 10.30 -6.83 -11.86
CA ASN A 78 10.73 -8.05 -11.20
C ASN A 78 12.24 -8.23 -11.42
N PRO A 79 13.09 -8.04 -10.38
CA PRO A 79 14.53 -8.15 -10.52
C PRO A 79 15.02 -9.58 -10.78
N LEU A 80 14.24 -10.59 -10.41
CA LEU A 80 14.63 -12.00 -10.55
C LEU A 80 14.45 -12.50 -11.98
N THR A 81 13.45 -11.97 -12.69
CA THR A 81 13.17 -12.32 -14.08
C THR A 81 13.58 -11.24 -15.06
N ASN A 82 14.08 -10.10 -14.58
CA ASN A 82 14.41 -8.92 -15.38
C ASN A 82 13.24 -8.48 -16.27
N THR A 83 12.03 -8.43 -15.71
CA THR A 83 10.82 -8.04 -16.45
C THR A 83 10.21 -6.78 -15.90
N LEU A 84 9.78 -5.90 -16.80
CA LEU A 84 9.06 -4.68 -16.48
C LEU A 84 7.63 -4.77 -17.01
N ARG A 85 6.64 -4.42 -16.18
CA ARG A 85 5.24 -4.31 -16.58
C ARG A 85 4.62 -3.03 -16.07
N GLU A 86 3.56 -2.60 -16.73
CA GLU A 86 2.74 -1.48 -16.29
C GLU A 86 1.73 -1.95 -15.22
N LEU A 87 1.44 -1.08 -14.26
CA LEU A 87 0.43 -1.33 -13.24
C LEU A 87 -0.98 -1.08 -13.80
N PRO A 88 -2.02 -1.75 -13.26
CA PRO A 88 -3.40 -1.49 -13.65
C PRO A 88 -3.77 0.00 -13.50
N PRO A 89 -4.49 0.62 -14.48
CA PRO A 89 -4.85 2.03 -14.40
C PRO A 89 -5.59 2.41 -13.10
N ALA A 90 -6.49 1.56 -12.62
CA ALA A 90 -7.22 1.76 -11.36
C ALA A 90 -6.29 1.81 -10.14
N MET A 91 -5.23 1.01 -10.13
CA MET A 91 -4.20 1.03 -9.09
C MET A 91 -3.49 2.39 -9.10
N VAL A 92 -3.03 2.82 -10.27
CA VAL A 92 -2.28 4.08 -10.43
C VAL A 92 -3.12 5.31 -10.09
N GLN A 93 -4.39 5.32 -10.49
CA GLN A 93 -5.32 6.43 -10.25
C GLN A 93 -5.66 6.58 -8.76
N GLY A 94 -5.87 5.48 -8.04
CA GLY A 94 -6.17 5.52 -6.61
C GLY A 94 -4.95 5.63 -5.68
N TRP A 95 -3.73 5.46 -6.19
CA TRP A 95 -2.50 5.59 -5.39
C TRP A 95 -2.11 7.06 -5.17
N GLN A 96 -2.68 7.72 -4.15
CA GLN A 96 -2.52 9.17 -3.92
C GLN A 96 -1.75 9.52 -2.63
N GLY A 97 -0.83 8.67 -2.20
CA GLY A 97 -0.03 8.96 -1.02
C GLY A 97 1.06 7.92 -0.72
N PRO A 98 1.74 8.06 0.41
CA PRO A 98 2.85 7.20 0.81
C PRO A 98 2.37 5.76 0.94
N THR A 99 3.30 4.83 0.77
CA THR A 99 3.00 3.41 0.62
C THR A 99 3.97 2.57 1.41
N THR A 100 3.45 1.47 1.91
CA THR A 100 4.25 0.35 2.39
C THR A 100 3.61 -0.96 1.94
N SER A 101 4.39 -2.03 1.96
CA SER A 101 3.88 -3.36 1.68
C SER A 101 4.18 -4.29 2.84
N VAL A 102 3.15 -5.01 3.28
CA VAL A 102 3.18 -5.85 4.47
C VAL A 102 2.41 -7.13 4.16
N GLN A 103 3.03 -8.29 4.40
CA GLN A 103 2.40 -9.60 4.15
C GLN A 103 1.78 -9.74 2.75
N GLY A 104 2.42 -9.16 1.73
CA GLY A 104 1.93 -9.19 0.36
C GLY A 104 0.78 -8.21 0.04
N HIS A 105 0.33 -7.43 1.00
CA HIS A 105 -0.62 -6.34 0.81
C HIS A 105 0.10 -5.02 0.60
N MET A 106 -0.45 -4.16 -0.25
CA MET A 106 0.05 -2.80 -0.45
C MET A 106 -0.90 -1.82 0.23
N PHE A 107 -0.42 -1.13 1.26
CA PHE A 107 -1.15 -0.12 1.99
C PHE A 107 -0.73 1.28 1.57
N ILE A 108 -1.70 2.19 1.51
CA ILE A 108 -1.47 3.61 1.27
C ILE A 108 -2.24 4.45 2.29
N VAL A 109 -1.71 5.61 2.65
CA VAL A 109 -2.52 6.69 3.23
C VAL A 109 -2.90 7.63 2.11
N ASP A 110 -4.18 7.67 1.75
CA ASP A 110 -4.67 8.47 0.63
C ASP A 110 -4.88 9.93 1.04
N PHE A 111 -4.01 10.82 0.56
CA PHE A 111 -4.09 12.26 0.86
C PHE A 111 -5.17 12.99 0.06
N GLY A 112 -5.71 12.37 -1.00
CA GLY A 112 -6.81 12.91 -1.78
C GLY A 112 -8.20 12.52 -1.25
N ASP A 113 -8.26 11.55 -0.34
CA ASP A 113 -9.50 11.01 0.21
C ASP A 113 -9.47 10.98 1.74
N ASP A 114 -9.33 12.17 2.33
CA ASP A 114 -9.40 12.42 3.78
C ASP A 114 -8.53 11.49 4.65
N TYR A 115 -7.30 11.24 4.18
CA TYR A 115 -6.30 10.41 4.86
C TYR A 115 -6.78 8.98 5.14
N LYS A 116 -7.63 8.44 4.28
CA LYS A 116 -8.05 7.03 4.36
C LYS A 116 -6.87 6.09 4.16
N LEU A 117 -6.76 5.12 5.05
CA LEU A 117 -5.88 3.97 4.89
C LEU A 117 -6.56 2.99 3.95
N LYS A 118 -5.92 2.70 2.81
CA LYS A 118 -6.45 1.80 1.79
C LYS A 118 -5.44 0.70 1.47
N THR A 119 -5.94 -0.43 1.00
CA THR A 119 -5.14 -1.52 0.45
C THR A 119 -5.57 -1.85 -0.97
N TRP A 120 -4.62 -2.22 -1.82
CA TRP A 120 -4.95 -2.74 -3.15
C TRP A 120 -5.42 -4.20 -3.05
N ASP A 121 -6.62 -4.49 -3.56
CA ASP A 121 -7.12 -5.85 -3.71
C ASP A 121 -6.92 -6.31 -5.15
N ALA A 122 -5.91 -7.18 -5.35
CA ALA A 122 -5.59 -7.73 -6.66
C ALA A 122 -6.71 -8.64 -7.22
N HIS A 123 -7.58 -9.21 -6.38
CA HIS A 123 -8.70 -10.05 -6.84
C HIS A 123 -9.78 -9.20 -7.49
N THR A 124 -10.16 -8.09 -6.85
CA THR A 124 -11.20 -7.19 -7.36
C THR A 124 -10.65 -6.07 -8.24
N GLN A 125 -9.33 -5.97 -8.39
CA GLN A 125 -8.64 -4.88 -9.09
C GLN A 125 -9.10 -3.49 -8.61
N ALA A 126 -9.24 -3.33 -7.29
CA ALA A 126 -9.76 -2.11 -6.69
C ALA A 126 -9.09 -1.80 -5.35
N TRP A 127 -9.14 -0.53 -4.97
CA TRP A 127 -8.75 -0.08 -3.63
C TRP A 127 -9.85 -0.42 -2.62
N ALA A 128 -9.48 -1.06 -1.52
CA ALA A 128 -10.34 -1.33 -0.37
C ALA A 128 -9.95 -0.40 0.78
N TRP A 129 -10.94 0.23 1.40
CA TRP A 129 -10.75 1.06 2.59
C TRP A 129 -10.64 0.16 3.82
N VAL A 130 -9.64 0.37 4.67
CA VAL A 130 -9.41 -0.47 5.88
C VAL A 130 -9.35 0.34 7.16
N GLY A 131 -9.47 1.67 7.07
CA GLY A 131 -9.45 2.56 8.22
C GLY A 131 -9.13 4.00 7.83
N GLN A 132 -9.12 4.90 8.80
CA GLN A 132 -8.82 6.31 8.57
C GLN A 132 -7.70 6.78 9.49
N VAL A 133 -6.77 7.55 8.93
CA VAL A 133 -5.70 8.20 9.69
C VAL A 133 -6.15 9.58 10.10
N ARG A 134 -6.16 9.86 11.41
CA ARG A 134 -6.35 11.22 11.90
C ARG A 134 -5.00 11.88 12.10
N LEU A 135 -4.73 12.94 11.33
CA LEU A 135 -3.50 13.71 11.48
C LEU A 135 -3.60 14.71 12.64
N PRO A 136 -2.48 15.04 13.30
CA PRO A 136 -2.42 16.16 14.22
C PRO A 136 -2.74 17.48 13.48
N ALA A 137 -3.42 18.41 14.15
CA ALA A 137 -3.82 19.70 13.57
C ALA A 137 -2.65 20.56 13.04
N VAL A 138 -1.41 20.25 13.42
CA VAL A 138 -0.20 21.04 13.13
C VAL A 138 0.61 20.48 11.94
N SER A 139 0.14 19.41 11.27
CA SER A 139 0.91 18.81 10.17
C SER A 139 0.81 19.63 8.87
N HIS A 140 1.75 20.54 8.65
CA HIS A 140 1.71 21.47 7.52
C HIS A 140 2.14 20.86 6.16
N LYS A 141 2.65 19.62 6.12
CA LYS A 141 3.21 18.99 4.89
C LYS A 141 3.03 17.46 4.84
N PRO A 142 1.81 16.91 4.89
CA PRO A 142 1.60 15.46 4.90
C PRO A 142 2.18 14.75 3.67
N TRP A 143 2.29 15.43 2.53
CA TRP A 143 2.89 14.89 1.29
C TRP A 143 4.35 14.45 1.41
N ALA A 144 5.07 14.88 2.45
CA ALA A 144 6.45 14.45 2.74
C ALA A 144 6.51 13.32 3.79
N ALA A 145 5.36 12.79 4.21
CA ALA A 145 5.29 11.68 5.15
C ALA A 145 5.73 10.36 4.51
N GLN A 146 6.18 9.43 5.34
CA GLN A 146 6.54 8.07 4.94
C GLN A 146 5.64 7.07 5.64
N LEU A 147 5.24 6.03 4.92
CA LEU A 147 4.51 4.91 5.48
C LEU A 147 5.47 3.75 5.63
N VAL A 148 5.60 3.21 6.85
CA VAL A 148 6.48 2.09 7.16
C VAL A 148 5.73 1.04 7.94
N CYS A 149 6.20 -0.20 7.88
CA CYS A 149 5.76 -1.26 8.78
C CYS A 149 6.83 -1.46 9.84
N PHE A 150 6.42 -1.51 11.10
CA PHE A 150 7.30 -1.81 12.22
C PHE A 150 6.58 -2.76 13.16
N LEU A 151 7.12 -3.98 13.29
CA LEU A 151 6.46 -5.09 14.00
C LEU A 151 5.03 -5.28 13.44
N ASP A 152 4.04 -5.36 14.32
CA ASP A 152 2.63 -5.52 13.98
C ASP A 152 1.91 -4.18 13.76
N TYR A 153 2.62 -3.12 13.35
CA TYR A 153 2.05 -1.80 13.13
C TYR A 153 2.38 -1.23 11.76
N ILE A 154 1.39 -0.60 11.14
CA ILE A 154 1.59 0.38 10.08
C ILE A 154 1.77 1.75 10.72
N CYS A 155 2.84 2.44 10.35
CA CYS A 155 3.25 3.70 10.94
C CYS A 155 3.38 4.77 9.86
N LEU A 156 2.65 5.87 10.01
CA LEU A 156 2.85 7.09 9.22
C LEU A 156 3.80 8.00 9.98
N VAL A 157 5.00 8.17 9.45
CA VAL A 157 6.03 9.08 9.95
C VAL A 157 5.82 10.44 9.29
N LEU A 158 5.51 11.45 10.09
CA LEU A 158 5.28 12.81 9.62
C LEU A 158 6.57 13.63 9.58
N PRO A 159 6.65 14.71 8.77
CA PRO A 159 7.87 15.52 8.65
C PRO A 159 8.33 16.19 9.94
N ASP A 160 7.41 16.43 10.88
CA ASP A 160 7.69 16.96 12.22
C ASP A 160 8.16 15.87 13.20
N ARG A 161 8.49 14.67 12.70
CA ARG A 161 8.90 13.47 13.44
C ARG A 161 7.81 12.91 14.35
N SER A 162 6.58 13.37 14.23
CA SER A 162 5.46 12.70 14.89
C SER A 162 5.10 11.40 14.17
N LEU A 163 4.58 10.46 14.94
CA LEU A 163 4.22 9.12 14.46
C LEU A 163 2.73 8.88 14.68
N VAL A 164 2.05 8.42 13.63
CA VAL A 164 0.71 7.86 13.73
C VAL A 164 0.82 6.35 13.52
N MET A 165 0.38 5.56 14.50
CA MET A 165 0.46 4.10 14.45
C MET A 165 -0.92 3.47 14.38
N ALA A 166 -1.03 2.41 13.58
CA ALA A 166 -2.22 1.58 13.41
C ALA A 166 -1.84 0.09 13.53
N PRO A 167 -2.44 -0.69 14.44
CA PRO A 167 -2.17 -2.12 14.53
C PRO A 167 -2.61 -2.84 13.26
N LEU A 168 -1.73 -3.69 12.72
CA LEU A 168 -1.93 -4.44 11.49
C LEU A 168 -3.02 -5.54 11.60
N PRO A 169 -3.11 -6.34 12.69
CA PRO A 169 -4.07 -7.45 12.72
C PRO A 169 -5.54 -7.04 12.56
N PRO A 170 -6.04 -5.96 13.20
CA PRO A 170 -7.39 -5.44 12.93
C PRO A 170 -7.61 -5.05 11.45
N LEU A 171 -6.64 -4.37 10.83
CA LEU A 171 -6.72 -3.94 9.43
C LEU A 171 -6.89 -5.13 8.47
N LEU A 172 -6.12 -6.20 8.69
CA LEU A 172 -6.20 -7.41 7.89
C LEU A 172 -7.55 -8.12 8.08
N ARG A 173 -8.05 -8.19 9.32
CA ARG A 173 -9.39 -8.74 9.60
C ARG A 173 -10.49 -7.91 8.92
N SER A 174 -10.38 -6.58 8.95
CA SER A 174 -11.31 -5.68 8.26
C SER A 174 -11.37 -5.98 6.77
N LEU A 175 -10.20 -6.12 6.13
CA LEU A 175 -10.09 -6.51 4.73
C LEU A 175 -10.75 -7.86 4.43
N GLU A 176 -10.49 -8.87 5.25
CA GLU A 176 -11.08 -10.20 5.09
C GLU A 176 -12.61 -10.18 5.21
N ARG A 177 -13.16 -9.41 6.17
CA ARG A 177 -14.61 -9.23 6.32
C ARG A 177 -15.21 -8.58 5.08
N GLN A 178 -14.60 -7.51 4.57
CA GLN A 178 -15.06 -6.83 3.36
C GLN A 178 -15.05 -7.76 2.13
N ARG A 179 -14.01 -8.58 1.98
CA ARG A 179 -13.95 -9.61 0.91
C ARG A 179 -15.10 -10.60 1.02
N ARG A 180 -15.31 -11.18 2.21
CA ARG A 180 -16.41 -12.14 2.46
C ARG A 180 -17.78 -11.52 2.17
N ARG A 181 -18.01 -10.26 2.57
CA ARG A 181 -19.26 -9.54 2.30
C ARG A 181 -19.50 -9.39 0.79
N ARG A 182 -18.48 -8.94 0.04
CA ARG A 182 -18.58 -8.79 -1.43
C ARG A 182 -18.82 -10.11 -2.14
N GLU A 183 -18.20 -11.20 -1.70
CA GLU A 183 -18.44 -12.54 -2.26
C GLU A 183 -19.89 -13.01 -2.02
N ARG A 184 -20.46 -12.75 -0.84
CA ARG A 184 -21.86 -13.05 -0.53
C ARG A 184 -22.80 -12.23 -1.42
N GLU A 185 -22.57 -10.92 -1.55
CA GLU A 185 -23.36 -10.03 -2.42
C GLU A 185 -23.27 -10.43 -3.90
N GLY A 186 -22.09 -10.82 -4.38
CA GLY A 186 -21.89 -11.34 -5.73
C GLY A 186 -22.64 -12.64 -5.99
N ARG A 187 -22.63 -13.59 -5.03
CA ARG A 187 -23.40 -14.83 -5.10
C ARG A 187 -24.91 -14.59 -5.08
N ALA A 188 -25.39 -13.64 -4.28
CA ALA A 188 -26.80 -13.26 -4.24
C ALA A 188 -27.25 -12.70 -5.59
N ARG A 189 -26.45 -11.82 -6.21
CA ARG A 189 -26.73 -11.27 -7.55
C ARG A 189 -26.68 -12.35 -8.65
N GLY A 190 -25.78 -13.33 -8.55
CA GLY A 190 -25.70 -14.46 -9.49
C GLY A 190 -26.84 -15.48 -9.37
N ARG A 191 -27.46 -15.61 -8.19
CA ARG A 191 -28.64 -16.48 -7.99
C ARG A 191 -29.95 -15.84 -8.47
N GLY A 192 -30.02 -14.51 -8.55
CA GLY A 192 -31.19 -13.77 -9.04
C GLY A 192 -31.39 -13.76 -10.56
N SER A 193 -30.39 -14.15 -11.36
CA SER A 193 -30.48 -14.07 -12.84
C SER A 193 -30.91 -15.37 -13.51
N GLY A 194 -31.36 -16.37 -12.76
CA GLY A 194 -31.50 -17.74 -13.25
C GLY A 194 -32.79 -18.46 -12.85
N ARG A 195 -33.97 -17.82 -12.86
CA ARG A 195 -35.25 -18.56 -12.86
C ARG A 195 -36.46 -17.68 -13.21
N TRP A 196 -36.70 -17.44 -14.50
CA TRP A 196 -38.07 -17.22 -14.97
C TRP A 196 -38.65 -18.58 -15.32
N ARG A 197 -39.43 -19.16 -14.40
CA ARG A 197 -40.39 -20.22 -14.72
C ARG A 197 -41.78 -19.69 -14.46
N HIS A 198 -42.64 -19.96 -15.42
CA HIS A 198 -44.06 -19.65 -15.48
C HIS A 198 -44.85 -20.18 -14.27
N GLU A 199 -45.96 -19.48 -14.05
CA GLU A 199 -47.26 -19.92 -13.51
C GLU A 199 -47.52 -19.97 -12.00
N GLU A 200 -48.37 -19.00 -11.62
CA GLU A 200 -49.71 -19.14 -11.01
C GLU A 200 -49.89 -19.63 -9.56
N GLU A 201 -50.60 -18.76 -8.83
CA GLU A 201 -51.63 -19.02 -7.81
C GLU A 201 -51.31 -19.93 -6.61
N ARG A 202 -51.16 -19.33 -5.41
CA ARG A 202 -52.20 -19.32 -4.35
C ARG A 202 -51.68 -18.81 -3.01
N CYS A 203 -52.54 -17.96 -2.44
CA CYS A 203 -52.78 -17.65 -1.03
C CYS A 203 -52.13 -18.52 0.06
N GLY A 204 -51.45 -17.84 1.00
CA GLY A 204 -51.67 -17.99 2.45
C GLY A 204 -50.95 -19.11 3.19
N ARG A 205 -49.95 -18.75 3.99
CA ARG A 205 -49.90 -18.96 5.45
C ARG A 205 -48.59 -18.42 6.03
N SER A 206 -48.71 -17.93 7.27
CA SER A 206 -47.63 -17.64 8.19
C SER A 206 -46.70 -18.84 8.35
N ASP A 207 -45.43 -18.59 8.67
CA ASP A 207 -44.87 -18.94 9.97
C ASP A 207 -43.48 -18.29 10.10
N GLY A 208 -43.16 -17.90 11.34
CA GLY A 208 -41.95 -17.16 11.67
C GLY A 208 -40.69 -17.97 11.44
N GLU A 209 -39.66 -17.28 10.99
CA GLU A 209 -38.28 -17.69 11.14
C GLU A 209 -37.52 -16.54 11.79
N GLU A 210 -36.71 -16.93 12.75
CA GLU A 210 -36.06 -16.12 13.75
C GLU A 210 -35.15 -15.08 13.12
N ASP A 211 -35.33 -13.82 13.56
CA ASP A 211 -34.42 -12.72 13.31
C ASP A 211 -33.04 -13.10 13.87
N GLU A 212 -32.16 -13.65 13.02
CA GLU A 212 -30.73 -13.49 13.23
C GLU A 212 -30.47 -11.98 13.11
N GLU A 213 -30.41 -11.31 14.26
CA GLU A 213 -29.86 -9.97 14.43
C GLU A 213 -28.42 -10.00 13.91
N ASP A 214 -28.26 -9.83 12.59
CA ASP A 214 -27.04 -9.37 11.98
C ASP A 214 -26.75 -8.01 12.64
N GLU A 215 -25.85 -8.01 13.62
CA GLU A 215 -25.23 -6.79 14.11
C GLU A 215 -24.65 -6.04 12.90
N GLU A 216 -25.43 -5.12 12.36
CA GLU A 216 -25.00 -4.00 11.52
C GLU A 216 -24.12 -3.08 12.39
N GLY A 217 -22.97 -3.61 12.80
CA GLY A 217 -21.94 -2.92 13.54
C GLY A 217 -21.16 -2.01 12.61
N GLY A 218 -21.68 -0.80 12.42
CA GLY A 218 -20.92 0.45 12.33
C GLY A 218 -19.86 0.55 11.22
N GLU A 219 -20.19 1.31 10.20
CA GLU A 219 -19.23 2.04 9.36
C GLU A 219 -18.40 3.02 10.22
N ASP A 220 -17.48 2.52 11.04
CA ASP A 220 -16.49 3.32 11.78
C ASP A 220 -15.51 2.38 12.51
N GLU A 221 -14.76 1.55 11.77
CA GLU A 221 -13.56 0.94 12.36
C GLU A 221 -12.48 2.03 12.44
N VAL A 222 -12.66 2.95 13.39
CA VAL A 222 -11.65 3.94 13.78
C VAL A 222 -10.51 3.15 14.40
N VAL A 223 -9.48 2.91 13.59
CA VAL A 223 -8.27 2.26 14.05
C VAL A 223 -7.68 3.15 15.13
N LEU A 224 -7.48 2.58 16.32
CA LEU A 224 -6.92 3.26 17.48
C LEU A 224 -5.54 3.84 17.11
N VAL A 225 -5.55 5.12 16.76
CA VAL A 225 -4.36 5.88 16.38
C VAL A 225 -3.71 6.39 17.66
N LYS A 226 -2.54 5.83 17.97
CA LYS A 226 -1.64 6.48 18.92
C LYS A 226 -0.81 7.50 18.15
N VAL A 227 -0.98 8.77 18.49
CA VAL A 227 -0.11 9.84 18.05
C VAL A 227 1.04 9.96 19.05
N ILE A 228 2.26 9.81 18.59
CA ILE A 228 3.46 10.09 19.39
C ILE A 228 4.04 11.40 18.86
N PRO A 229 4.05 12.49 19.65
CA PRO A 229 4.65 13.74 19.22
C PRO A 229 6.17 13.56 19.07
N GLY A 230 6.75 14.23 18.07
CA GLY A 230 8.20 14.30 17.93
C GLY A 230 8.84 15.06 19.10
N PRO A 231 10.12 14.79 19.43
CA PRO A 231 10.82 15.57 20.43
C PRO A 231 10.83 17.05 20.02
N GLY A 232 10.56 17.94 20.99
CA GLY A 232 10.74 19.37 20.79
C GLY A 232 12.19 19.66 20.39
N ALA A 233 12.41 20.69 19.58
CA ALA A 233 13.74 21.14 19.18
C ALA A 233 14.55 21.58 20.43
N GLY A 234 15.12 20.64 21.18
CA GLY A 234 15.80 20.91 22.44
C GLY A 234 15.97 19.71 23.38
N GLU A 235 15.19 18.63 23.26
CA GLU A 235 15.32 17.49 24.18
C GLU A 235 16.30 16.44 23.67
N LYS A 236 17.49 16.39 24.30
CA LYS A 236 18.49 15.32 24.15
C LYS A 236 18.04 14.07 24.93
N GLY A 237 16.95 13.45 24.50
CA GLY A 237 16.67 12.04 24.82
C GLY A 237 17.35 11.14 23.80
N SER A 238 17.71 9.91 24.18
CA SER A 238 18.30 8.89 23.30
C SER A 238 17.53 8.79 21.98
N GLU A 239 18.09 9.39 20.93
CA GLU A 239 17.44 9.67 19.66
C GLU A 239 17.47 8.39 18.80
N LEU A 240 16.31 7.78 18.56
CA LEU A 240 16.18 6.79 17.48
C LEU A 240 16.15 7.59 16.17
N VAL A 241 17.33 7.90 15.63
CA VAL A 241 17.47 8.63 14.37
C VAL A 241 17.08 7.70 13.22
N LEU A 242 15.81 7.75 12.84
CA LEU A 242 15.32 7.22 11.57
C LEU A 242 15.77 8.19 10.45
N THR A 243 17.03 8.07 10.01
CA THR A 243 17.56 8.90 8.91
C THR A 243 16.81 8.61 7.61
N ASN A 244 16.50 9.67 6.85
CA ASN A 244 15.83 9.66 5.54
C ASN A 244 16.53 8.87 4.42
N ALA A 245 17.61 8.16 4.72
CA ALA A 245 18.26 7.22 3.83
C ALA A 245 18.09 5.82 4.46
N VAL A 246 17.42 4.92 3.75
CA VAL A 246 17.23 3.51 4.13
C VAL A 246 16.14 3.25 5.19
N LEU A 247 14.88 3.59 4.87
CA LEU A 247 13.72 2.90 5.47
C LEU A 247 12.91 2.20 4.37
N GLY A 248 13.60 1.32 3.67
CA GLY A 248 13.02 0.25 2.85
C GLY A 248 13.07 -1.11 3.55
N CYS A 249 13.26 -1.14 4.88
CA CYS A 249 13.27 -2.38 5.65
C CYS A 249 11.84 -2.90 5.78
N GLN A 250 11.42 -3.73 4.83
CA GLN A 250 10.48 -4.80 5.14
C GLN A 250 11.19 -5.72 6.13
N VAL A 251 10.79 -5.68 7.40
CA VAL A 251 11.26 -6.63 8.39
C VAL A 251 10.77 -8.00 7.95
N LEU A 252 11.71 -8.88 7.63
CA LEU A 252 11.50 -10.31 7.47
C LEU A 252 10.84 -10.83 8.75
N ALA A 253 9.59 -11.25 8.65
CA ALA A 253 9.01 -12.15 9.62
C ALA A 253 9.66 -13.52 9.37
N THR A 254 10.54 -13.95 10.30
CA THR A 254 10.93 -15.36 10.46
C THR A 254 9.79 -16.15 11.08
#